data_AF-A0A954Z145-F1
#
_entry.id   AF-A0A954Z145-F1
#
_cell.length_a   1.000
_cell.length_b   1.000
_cell.length_c   1.000
_cell.angle_alpha   90.00
_cell.angle_beta   90.00
_cell.angle_gamma   90.00
#
_symmetry.space_group_name_H-M   'P 1'
#
loop_
_entity.id
_entity.type
_entity.pdbx_description
1 polymer ?
#
loop_
_entity_poly.entity_id
_entity_poly.type
_entity_poly.pdbx_seq_one_letter_code
_entity_poly.pdbx_strand_id
1 'polypeptide(L)'
;MSLRPVVIAGTGSFLPGPPIPSEKVEQVLGTLENAPPKVKKFVENIGEQMLSRGGVKTRHFAVDPETGEMTHNFSMLAEQAARRALDMAGMEPQ
;
A
#
# COMPACT_ATOMS: atom_id res chain seq x y z
N MET A 1 -24.21 -35.47 -6.53
CA MET A 1 -22.97 -34.81 -6.08
C MET A 1 -23.22 -34.24 -4.69
N SER A 2 -22.44 -34.63 -3.68
CA SER A 2 -22.53 -34.03 -2.34
C SER A 2 -21.62 -32.80 -2.27
N LEU A 3 -22.11 -31.69 -1.70
CA LEU A 3 -21.32 -30.47 -1.52
C LEU A 3 -20.40 -30.62 -0.30
N ARG A 4 -19.14 -30.22 -0.45
CA ARG A 4 -18.17 -30.15 0.65
C ARG A 4 -18.15 -28.72 1.21
N PRO A 5 -18.30 -28.53 2.53
CA PRO A 5 -18.20 -27.21 3.13
C PRO A 5 -16.77 -26.68 3.01
N VAL A 6 -16.64 -25.39 2.70
CA VAL A 6 -15.39 -24.65 2.65
C VAL A 6 -15.50 -23.48 3.61
N VAL A 7 -14.46 -23.26 4.41
CA VAL A 7 -14.39 -22.18 5.40
C VAL A 7 -13.12 -21.36 5.19
N ILE A 8 -13.15 -20.10 5.59
CA ILE A 8 -11.95 -19.26 5.68
C ILE A 8 -11.23 -19.66 6.96
N ALA A 9 -10.11 -20.38 6.83
CA ALA A 9 -9.33 -20.85 7.96
C ALA A 9 -8.45 -19.74 8.59
N GLY A 10 -8.09 -18.72 7.82
CA GLY A 10 -7.30 -17.58 8.29
C GLY A 10 -7.24 -16.46 7.24
N THR A 11 -6.93 -15.24 7.68
CA THR A 11 -6.67 -14.09 6.82
C THR A 11 -5.38 -13.41 7.27
N GLY A 12 -4.73 -12.68 6.36
CA GLY A 12 -3.47 -12.01 6.64
C GLY A 12 -3.32 -10.74 5.83
N SER A 13 -2.69 -9.74 6.43
CA SER A 13 -2.40 -8.45 5.81
C SER A 13 -1.00 -7.99 6.16
N PHE A 14 -0.32 -7.36 5.22
CA PHE A 14 0.96 -6.69 5.46
C PHE A 14 0.96 -5.32 4.80
N LEU A 15 1.33 -4.30 5.56
CA LEU A 15 1.40 -2.90 5.12
C LEU A 15 2.85 -2.41 5.29
N PRO A 16 3.56 -2.07 4.20
CA PRO A 16 4.96 -1.66 4.28
C PRO A 16 5.13 -0.24 4.82
N GLY A 17 6.17 -0.02 5.61
CA GLY A 17 6.49 1.29 6.17
C GLY A 17 5.42 1.82 7.14
N PRO A 18 5.63 3.03 7.68
CA PRO A 18 4.67 3.67 8.56
C PRO A 18 3.43 4.18 7.79
N PRO A 19 2.29 4.38 8.47
CA PRO A 19 1.14 5.04 7.87
C PRO A 19 1.48 6.51 7.54
N ILE A 20 1.36 6.87 6.27
CA ILE A 20 1.68 8.20 5.73
C ILE A 20 0.39 9.00 5.53
N PRO A 21 0.22 10.16 6.20
CA PRO A 21 -0.94 11.01 6.00
C PRO A 21 -0.86 11.74 4.64
N SER A 22 -1.99 12.26 4.17
CA SER A 22 -2.09 12.90 2.84
C SER A 22 -1.09 14.05 2.63
N GLU A 23 -0.82 14.83 3.67
CA GLU A 23 0.09 15.99 3.63
C GLU A 23 1.56 15.60 3.49
N LYS A 24 1.90 14.32 3.70
CA LYS A 24 3.27 13.80 3.62
C LYS A 24 3.52 12.93 2.38
N VAL A 25 2.55 12.79 1.49
CA VAL A 25 2.69 11.92 0.30
C VAL A 25 3.84 12.38 -0.60
N GLU A 26 3.96 13.67 -0.85
CA GLU A 26 5.03 14.22 -1.69
C GLU A 26 6.42 14.04 -1.07
N GLN A 27 6.52 13.97 0.26
CA GLN A 27 7.79 13.70 0.93
C GLN A 27 8.29 12.28 0.66
N VAL A 28 7.39 11.35 0.33
CA VAL A 28 7.73 9.94 0.06
C VAL A 28 7.86 9.67 -1.44
N LEU A 29 6.96 10.23 -2.26
CA LEU A 29 6.92 9.96 -3.71
C LEU A 29 7.72 10.97 -4.55
N GLY A 30 8.14 12.08 -3.96
CA GLY A 30 8.81 13.18 -4.64
C GLY A 30 7.86 14.04 -5.48
N THR A 31 8.40 15.16 -5.97
CA THR A 31 7.69 16.12 -6.83
C THR A 31 7.86 15.80 -8.31
N LEU A 32 6.85 16.10 -9.12
CA LEU A 32 6.87 15.88 -10.57
C LEU A 32 7.59 17.02 -11.31
N GLU A 33 8.89 17.18 -11.10
CA GLU A 33 9.67 18.32 -11.65
C GLU A 33 9.67 18.39 -13.18
N ASN A 34 9.66 17.24 -13.86
CA ASN A 34 9.72 17.16 -15.33
C ASN A 34 8.34 17.02 -15.98
N ALA A 35 7.25 17.12 -15.23
CA ALA A 35 5.92 16.99 -15.79
C ALA A 35 5.48 18.25 -16.58
N PRO A 36 4.64 18.10 -17.62
CA PRO A 36 4.06 19.23 -18.33
C PRO A 36 3.35 20.22 -17.39
N PRO A 37 3.35 21.54 -17.67
CA PRO A 37 2.74 22.54 -16.79
C PRO A 37 1.29 22.25 -16.40
N LYS A 38 0.50 21.65 -17.31
CA LYS A 38 -0.88 21.24 -17.04
C LYS A 38 -0.98 20.18 -15.94
N VAL A 39 -0.04 19.23 -15.90
CA VAL A 39 0.00 18.15 -14.90
C VAL A 39 0.40 18.71 -13.55
N LYS A 40 1.45 19.54 -13.49
CA LYS A 40 1.85 20.23 -12.25
C LYS A 40 0.68 21.02 -11.65
N LYS A 41 0.02 21.82 -12.49
CA LYS A 41 -1.16 22.61 -12.10
C LYS A 41 -2.32 21.72 -11.62
N PHE A 42 -2.52 20.54 -12.21
CA PHE A 42 -3.54 19.60 -11.73
C PHE A 42 -3.20 19.05 -10.34
N VAL A 43 -1.96 18.62 -10.11
CA VAL A 43 -1.52 18.10 -8.81
C VAL A 43 -1.65 19.17 -7.72
N GLU A 44 -1.15 20.38 -7.98
CA GLU A 44 -1.21 21.52 -7.05
C GLU A 44 -2.64 21.94 -6.70
N ASN A 45 -3.56 22.00 -7.68
CA ASN A 45 -4.89 22.58 -7.45
C ASN A 45 -5.99 21.55 -7.12
N ILE A 46 -5.87 20.33 -7.66
CA ILE A 46 -6.91 19.31 -7.58
C ILE A 46 -6.44 18.12 -6.73
N GLY A 47 -5.14 17.81 -6.73
CA GLY A 47 -4.58 16.67 -6.00
C GLY A 47 -4.90 16.70 -4.51
N GLU A 48 -4.62 17.81 -3.83
CA GLU A 48 -4.93 17.97 -2.39
C GLU A 48 -6.43 17.83 -2.10
N GLN A 49 -7.29 18.38 -2.96
CA GLN A 49 -8.74 18.27 -2.82
C GLN A 49 -9.22 16.82 -2.99
N MET A 50 -8.62 16.08 -3.93
CA MET A 50 -8.92 14.65 -4.11
C MET A 50 -8.50 13.84 -2.88
N LEU A 51 -7.29 14.07 -2.37
CA LEU A 51 -6.79 13.34 -1.20
C LEU A 51 -7.62 13.63 0.06
N SER A 52 -8.05 14.87 0.26
CA SER A 52 -8.88 15.25 1.43
C SER A 52 -10.32 14.73 1.34
N ARG A 53 -10.92 14.70 0.15
CA ARG A 53 -12.32 14.26 -0.04
C ARG A 53 -12.47 12.75 -0.18
N GLY A 54 -11.41 12.02 -0.52
CA GLY A 54 -11.45 10.57 -0.75
C GLY A 54 -11.64 9.71 0.51
N GLY A 55 -11.63 10.29 1.70
CA GLY A 55 -11.83 9.57 2.98
C GLY A 55 -10.64 8.72 3.44
N VAL A 56 -9.61 8.55 2.61
CA VAL A 56 -8.36 7.86 2.95
C VAL A 56 -7.45 8.81 3.74
N LYS A 57 -7.33 8.55 5.04
CA LYS A 57 -6.52 9.36 5.97
C LYS A 57 -5.03 9.05 5.88
N THR A 58 -4.68 7.77 5.68
CA THR A 58 -3.30 7.29 5.65
C THR A 58 -3.09 6.22 4.59
N ARG A 59 -1.86 6.12 4.07
CA ARG A 59 -1.44 5.10 3.10
C ARG A 59 -0.07 4.54 3.46
N HIS A 60 0.28 3.38 2.90
CA HIS A 60 1.54 2.71 3.12
C HIS A 60 2.28 2.59 1.79
N PHE A 61 3.60 2.82 1.81
CA PHE A 61 4.44 2.77 0.62
C PHE A 61 5.60 1.80 0.83
N ALA A 62 5.86 0.97 -0.19
CA ALA A 62 7.03 0.10 -0.24
C ALA A 62 8.25 0.88 -0.78
N VAL A 63 8.45 2.09 -0.29
CA VAL A 63 9.50 3.02 -0.72
C VAL A 63 10.16 3.59 0.52
N ASP A 64 11.50 3.62 0.52
CA ASP A 64 12.27 4.30 1.54
C ASP A 64 12.20 5.82 1.29
N PRO A 65 11.71 6.63 2.25
CA PRO A 65 11.53 8.06 2.03
C PRO A 65 12.85 8.84 1.99
N GLU A 66 13.97 8.29 2.47
CA GLU A 66 15.27 8.94 2.45
C GLU A 66 16.02 8.65 1.14
N THR A 67 15.96 7.40 0.67
CA THR A 67 16.70 6.98 -0.54
C THR A 67 15.87 6.95 -1.81
N GLY A 68 14.54 6.86 -1.69
CA GLY A 68 13.62 6.63 -2.81
C GLY A 68 13.63 5.18 -3.34
N GLU A 69 14.40 4.29 -2.73
CA GLU A 69 14.50 2.89 -3.16
C GLU A 69 13.28 2.07 -2.73
N MET A 70 12.97 1.03 -3.51
CA MET A 70 11.88 0.10 -3.18
C MET A 70 12.28 -0.78 -2.00
N THR A 71 11.51 -0.75 -0.90
CA THR A 71 11.75 -1.61 0.26
C THR A 71 11.22 -3.04 0.07
N HIS A 72 10.19 -3.20 -0.76
CA HIS A 72 9.56 -4.50 -1.05
C HIS A 72 9.13 -4.57 -2.51
N ASN A 73 9.26 -5.76 -3.10
CA ASN A 73 8.57 -6.09 -4.35
C ASN A 73 7.21 -6.77 -4.07
N PHE A 74 6.44 -7.02 -5.13
CA PHE A 74 5.11 -7.61 -5.01
C PHE A 74 5.12 -8.99 -4.32
N SER A 75 6.09 -9.85 -4.65
CA SER A 75 6.22 -11.19 -4.07
C SER A 75 6.51 -11.14 -2.58
N MET A 76 7.38 -10.23 -2.13
CA MET A 76 7.66 -10.03 -0.70
C MET A 76 6.43 -9.58 0.08
N LEU A 77 5.64 -8.64 -0.47
CA LEU A 77 4.40 -8.17 0.16
C LEU A 77 3.38 -9.31 0.27
N ALA A 78 3.19 -10.07 -0.80
CA ALA A 78 2.26 -11.20 -0.84
C ALA A 78 2.70 -12.32 0.10
N GLU A 79 3.99 -12.65 0.14
CA GLU A 79 4.56 -13.64 1.05
C GLU A 79 4.29 -13.26 2.51
N GLN A 80 4.55 -12.00 2.88
CA GLN A 80 4.30 -11.49 4.23
C GLN A 80 2.83 -11.58 4.65
N ALA A 81 1.90 -11.32 3.73
CA ALA A 81 0.47 -11.49 3.98
C ALA A 81 0.06 -12.97 4.07
N ALA A 82 0.57 -13.81 3.17
CA ALA A 82 0.28 -15.25 3.15
C ALA A 82 0.78 -15.97 4.41
N ARG A 83 2.00 -15.64 4.87
CA ARG A 83 2.55 -16.17 6.13
C ARG A 83 1.67 -15.83 7.33
N ARG A 84 1.15 -14.60 7.42
CA ARG A 84 0.20 -14.20 8.48
C ARG A 84 -1.13 -14.95 8.40
N ALA A 85 -1.62 -15.21 7.18
CA ALA A 85 -2.84 -16.00 6.99
C ALA A 85 -2.66 -17.46 7.42
N LEU A 86 -1.50 -18.05 7.13
CA LEU A 86 -1.13 -19.41 7.56
C LEU A 86 -0.96 -19.49 9.07
N ASP A 87 -0.27 -18.51 9.68
CA ASP A 87 -0.12 -18.41 11.14
C ASP A 87 -1.49 -18.32 11.84
N MET A 88 -2.40 -17.46 11.36
CA MET A 88 -3.77 -17.38 11.87
C MET A 88 -4.54 -18.70 11.72
N ALA A 89 -4.25 -19.48 10.67
CA ALA A 89 -4.84 -20.79 10.44
C ALA A 89 -4.16 -21.93 11.23
N GLY A 90 -3.07 -21.66 11.96
CA GLY A 90 -2.25 -22.68 12.63
C GLY A 90 -1.55 -23.63 11.66
N MET A 91 -1.15 -23.13 10.49
CA MET A 91 -0.54 -23.90 9.40
C MET A 91 0.88 -23.41 9.10
N GLU A 92 1.75 -24.32 8.69
CA GLU A 92 3.10 -23.99 8.22
C GLU A 92 3.15 -23.86 6.69
N PRO A 93 4.03 -22.99 6.13
CA PRO A 93 4.33 -22.96 4.70
C PRO A 93 4.90 -24.29 4.19
N GLN A 94 4.56 -24.68 2.96
CA GLN A 94 5.01 -25.93 2.31
C GLN A 94 6.09 -25.68 1.28
#